data_AF-A0A3A4JK59-F1
#
_entry.id   AF-A0A3A4JK59-F1
#
_cell.length_a   1.000
_cell.length_b   1.000
_cell.length_c   1.000
_cell.angle_alpha   90.00
_cell.angle_beta   90.00
_cell.angle_gamma   90.00
#
_symmetry.space_group_name_H-M   'P 1'
#
loop_
_entity.id
_entity.type
_entity.pdbx_description
1 polymer ?
#
loop_
_entity_poly.entity_id
_entity_poly.type
_entity_poly.pdbx_seq_one_letter_code
_entity_poly.pdbx_strand_id
1 'polypeptide(L)'
;MEVEAGNGFLTINGLLCKPIKCNSKRSLYTLGAMKFETHEELIIANLLVKMDIPFLHHLQFVFQEEEFSQPKIWCPDFIFFQPWWWVGRRPCNGSAIIGIEVKRRVIEHKVMRKSIALCERHGIPILILTGEDLAYYQEKGRLPLKPIRAYSAA
;
A
#
# COMPACT_ATOMS: atom_id res chain seq x y z
N MET A 1 12.68 -13.80 -0.17
CA MET A 1 11.32 -13.70 -0.73
C MET A 1 11.04 -15.04 -1.37
N GLU A 2 10.24 -15.87 -0.73
CA GLU A 2 9.77 -17.12 -1.34
C GLU A 2 8.48 -16.77 -2.08
N VAL A 3 8.58 -16.72 -3.41
CA VAL A 3 7.43 -16.53 -4.28
C VAL A 3 7.02 -17.90 -4.78
N GLU A 4 6.09 -18.56 -4.10
CA GLU A 4 5.47 -19.78 -4.63
C GLU A 4 4.38 -19.36 -5.64
N ALA A 5 4.68 -19.51 -6.93
CA ALA A 5 3.74 -19.22 -8.00
C ALA A 5 2.76 -20.39 -8.18
N GLY A 6 1.69 -20.41 -7.39
CA GLY A 6 0.53 -21.28 -7.60
C GLY A 6 -0.68 -20.49 -8.11
N ASN A 7 -1.25 -20.87 -9.25
CA ASN A 7 -2.54 -20.34 -9.78
C ASN A 7 -2.67 -18.81 -9.93
N GLY A 8 -1.56 -18.09 -10.09
CA GLY A 8 -1.56 -16.62 -10.24
C GLY A 8 -1.70 -15.83 -8.92
N PHE A 9 -1.53 -16.50 -7.79
CA PHE A 9 -1.41 -15.88 -6.47
C PHE A 9 0.05 -15.88 -6.00
N LEU A 10 0.38 -14.96 -5.10
CA LEU A 10 1.67 -14.81 -4.44
C LEU A 10 1.43 -14.87 -2.93
N THR A 11 2.34 -15.45 -2.16
CA THR A 11 2.28 -15.36 -0.70
C THR A 11 3.30 -14.34 -0.22
N ILE A 12 2.88 -13.32 0.52
CA ILE A 12 3.78 -12.34 1.14
C ILE A 12 3.53 -12.35 2.65
N ASN A 13 4.55 -12.77 3.43
CA ASN A 13 4.44 -12.93 4.89
C ASN A 13 3.24 -13.80 5.32
N GLY A 14 2.95 -14.88 4.59
CA GLY A 14 1.80 -15.75 4.86
C GLY A 14 0.45 -15.24 4.33
N LEU A 15 0.40 -14.04 3.75
CA LEU A 15 -0.82 -13.49 3.17
C LEU A 15 -0.93 -13.81 1.69
N LEU A 16 -2.09 -14.32 1.29
CA LEU A 16 -2.41 -14.60 -0.09
C LEU A 16 -2.66 -13.28 -0.85
N CYS A 17 -1.91 -13.08 -1.92
CA CYS A 17 -1.91 -11.88 -2.71
C CYS A 17 -2.16 -12.18 -4.18
N LYS A 18 -2.79 -11.26 -4.91
CA LYS A 18 -3.01 -11.38 -6.35
C LYS A 18 -2.61 -10.09 -7.08
N PRO A 19 -1.65 -10.13 -8.02
CA PRO A 19 -1.35 -8.98 -8.86
C PRO A 19 -2.57 -8.61 -9.70
N ILE A 20 -3.00 -7.35 -9.66
CA ILE A 20 -3.96 -6.84 -10.63
C ILE A 20 -3.18 -6.41 -11.87
N LYS A 21 -3.56 -6.95 -13.04
CA LYS A 21 -3.18 -6.30 -14.30
C LYS A 21 -3.99 -5.02 -14.41
N CYS A 22 -3.34 -3.88 -14.19
CA CYS A 22 -3.94 -2.56 -14.45
C CYS A 22 -4.47 -2.56 -15.89
N ASN A 23 -5.80 -2.47 -16.02
CA ASN A 23 -6.48 -2.67 -17.29
C ASN A 23 -6.46 -1.33 -18.04
N SER A 24 -5.29 -0.98 -18.59
CA SER A 24 -4.97 0.36 -19.08
C SER A 24 -5.68 0.71 -20.39
N LYS A 25 -6.99 1.00 -20.34
CA LYS A 25 -7.61 1.91 -21.31
C LYS A 25 -7.54 3.38 -20.87
N ARG A 26 -7.08 3.64 -19.62
CA ARG A 26 -7.11 4.95 -18.96
C ARG A 26 -5.81 5.39 -18.29
N SER A 27 -4.68 4.68 -18.49
CA SER A 27 -3.42 5.15 -17.89
C SER A 27 -2.97 6.45 -18.56
N LEU A 28 -2.93 7.53 -17.78
CA LEU A 28 -2.60 8.88 -18.24
C LEU A 28 -1.16 9.27 -17.92
N TYR A 29 -0.53 8.60 -16.95
CA TYR A 29 0.76 8.98 -16.38
C TYR A 29 1.73 7.80 -16.40
N THR A 30 3.03 8.09 -16.56
CA THR A 30 4.09 7.06 -16.65
C THR A 30 5.33 7.43 -15.83
N LEU A 31 6.00 6.41 -15.30
CA LEU A 31 7.33 6.50 -14.68
C LEU A 31 8.16 5.31 -15.16
N GLY A 32 9.09 5.54 -16.09
CA GLY A 32 9.76 4.46 -16.81
C GLY A 32 8.75 3.59 -17.56
N ALA A 33 8.77 2.28 -17.30
CA ALA A 33 7.82 1.33 -17.89
C ALA A 33 6.49 1.20 -17.11
N MET A 34 6.39 1.80 -15.91
CA MET A 34 5.18 1.74 -15.08
C MET A 34 4.14 2.77 -15.53
N LYS A 35 2.86 2.40 -15.39
CA LYS A 35 1.69 3.21 -15.78
C LYS A 35 0.79 3.44 -14.57
N PHE A 36 0.27 4.66 -14.46
CA PHE A 36 -0.60 5.10 -13.36
C PHE A 36 -1.91 5.69 -13.91
N GLU A 37 -2.98 5.55 -13.14
CA GLU A 37 -4.31 6.02 -13.49
C GLU A 37 -4.54 7.46 -13.03
N THR A 38 -3.86 7.88 -11.97
CA THR A 38 -3.99 9.21 -11.37
C THR A 38 -2.66 9.96 -11.28
N HIS A 39 -2.73 11.29 -11.16
CA HIS A 39 -1.54 12.12 -10.98
C HIS A 39 -0.92 11.89 -9.60
N GLU A 40 -1.76 11.67 -8.60
CA GLU A 40 -1.38 11.39 -7.22
C GLU A 40 -0.60 10.08 -7.08
N GLU A 41 -1.02 9.02 -7.78
CA GLU A 41 -0.25 7.78 -7.88
C GLU A 41 1.15 8.02 -8.48
N LEU A 42 1.25 8.84 -9.54
CA LEU A 42 2.54 9.20 -10.13
C LEU A 42 3.44 9.95 -9.12
N ILE A 43 2.88 10.87 -8.32
CA ILE A 43 3.64 11.59 -7.28
C ILE A 43 4.22 10.61 -6.27
N ILE A 44 3.42 9.66 -5.78
CA ILE A 44 3.87 8.64 -4.82
C ILE A 44 4.95 7.76 -5.41
N ALA A 45 4.75 7.28 -6.64
CA ALA A 45 5.73 6.46 -7.33
C ALA A 45 7.08 7.19 -7.46
N ASN A 46 7.06 8.48 -7.83
CA ASN A 46 8.27 9.30 -7.90
C ASN A 46 8.95 9.46 -6.53
N LEU A 47 8.17 9.67 -5.47
CA LEU A 47 8.72 9.77 -4.11
C LEU A 47 9.37 8.45 -3.67
N LEU A 48 8.73 7.32 -3.91
CA LEU A 48 9.28 5.99 -3.58
C LEU A 48 10.57 5.71 -4.37
N VAL A 49 10.61 6.03 -5.66
CA VAL A 49 11.84 5.94 -6.48
C VAL A 49 12.94 6.85 -5.95
N LYS A 50 12.63 8.12 -5.64
CA LYS A 50 13.62 9.08 -5.10
C LYS A 50 14.21 8.63 -3.76
N MET A 51 13.43 7.91 -2.98
CA MET A 51 13.85 7.34 -1.69
C MET A 51 14.54 5.98 -1.81
N ASP A 52 14.70 5.46 -3.03
CA ASP A 52 15.24 4.12 -3.30
C ASP A 52 14.45 3.01 -2.58
N ILE A 53 13.11 3.10 -2.64
CA ILE A 53 12.19 2.14 -2.02
C ILE A 53 11.49 1.34 -3.13
N PRO A 54 11.80 0.04 -3.26
CA PRO A 54 11.05 -0.85 -4.14
C PRO A 54 9.59 -0.97 -3.71
N PHE A 55 8.67 -0.93 -4.66
CA PHE A 55 7.23 -1.02 -4.40
C PHE A 55 6.51 -1.87 -5.45
N LEU A 56 5.30 -2.29 -5.10
CA LEU A 56 4.33 -2.91 -6.00
C LEU A 56 3.10 -2.01 -6.11
N HIS A 57 2.52 -1.92 -7.30
CA HIS A 57 1.34 -1.12 -7.61
C HIS A 57 0.13 -2.05 -7.79
N HIS A 58 -0.98 -1.74 -7.13
CA HIS A 58 -2.26 -2.49 -7.20
C HIS A 58 -2.14 -3.99 -6.89
N LEU A 59 -1.58 -4.34 -5.72
CA LEU A 59 -1.60 -5.72 -5.23
C LEU A 59 -2.85 -5.99 -4.38
N GLN A 60 -3.64 -7.00 -4.75
CA GLN A 60 -4.77 -7.45 -3.93
C GLN A 60 -4.30 -8.33 -2.79
N PHE A 61 -4.75 -8.04 -1.58
CA PHE A 61 -4.71 -8.94 -0.44
C PHE A 61 -6.05 -9.68 -0.32
N VAL A 62 -5.97 -10.98 -0.11
CA VAL A 62 -7.12 -11.85 0.15
C VAL A 62 -7.09 -12.28 1.60
N PHE A 63 -8.04 -11.79 2.38
CA PHE A 63 -8.21 -12.13 3.79
C PHE A 63 -9.26 -13.23 3.92
N GLN A 64 -8.84 -14.35 4.49
CA GLN A 64 -9.73 -15.46 4.89
C GLN A 64 -9.76 -15.47 6.42
N GLU A 65 -10.90 -15.12 7.01
CA GLU A 65 -11.14 -15.21 8.45
C GLU A 65 -12.41 -16.04 8.68
N GLU A 66 -12.47 -16.80 9.78
CA GLU A 66 -13.63 -17.65 10.12
C GLU A 66 -14.94 -16.86 10.23
N GLU A 67 -14.85 -15.58 10.64
CA GLU A 67 -15.99 -14.68 10.78
C GLU A 67 -16.66 -14.31 9.44
N PHE A 68 -15.96 -14.50 8.31
CA PHE A 68 -16.47 -14.12 7.00
C PHE A 68 -16.98 -15.32 6.22
N SER A 69 -18.24 -15.26 5.78
CA SER A 69 -18.82 -16.24 4.86
C SER A 69 -18.16 -16.25 3.47
N GLN A 70 -17.39 -15.21 3.13
CA GLN A 70 -16.65 -15.08 1.88
C GLN A 70 -15.32 -14.33 2.12
N PRO A 71 -14.24 -14.65 1.37
CA PRO A 71 -12.98 -13.93 1.48
C PRO A 71 -13.16 -12.43 1.25
N LYS A 72 -12.50 -11.61 2.08
CA LYS A 72 -12.46 -10.16 1.90
C LYS A 72 -11.24 -9.81 1.06
N ILE A 73 -11.44 -8.95 0.07
CA ILE A 73 -10.37 -8.50 -0.81
C ILE A 73 -10.16 -7.01 -0.59
N TRP A 74 -8.91 -6.61 -0.41
CA TRP A 74 -8.51 -5.21 -0.40
C TRP A 74 -7.32 -5.00 -1.34
N CYS A 75 -7.26 -3.84 -1.98
CA CYS A 75 -6.18 -3.49 -2.88
C CYS A 75 -5.75 -2.05 -2.59
N PRO A 76 -4.70 -1.82 -1.78
CA PRO A 76 -4.12 -0.50 -1.69
C PRO A 76 -3.49 -0.09 -3.03
N ASP A 77 -3.37 1.22 -3.25
CA ASP A 77 -2.76 1.77 -4.46
C ASP A 77 -1.31 1.29 -4.60
N PHE A 78 -0.54 1.36 -3.50
CA PHE A 78 0.84 0.89 -3.45
C PHE A 78 1.08 0.00 -2.24
N ILE A 79 2.05 -0.89 -2.36
CA ILE A 79 2.68 -1.53 -1.21
C ILE A 79 4.19 -1.50 -1.32
N PHE A 80 4.87 -1.45 -0.18
CA PHE A 80 6.31 -1.56 -0.11
C PHE A 80 6.74 -2.19 1.21
N PHE A 81 7.95 -2.72 1.26
CA PHE A 81 8.54 -3.19 2.50
C PHE A 81 9.17 -2.00 3.22
N GLN A 82 8.82 -1.82 4.49
CA GLN A 82 9.40 -0.76 5.30
C GLN A 82 10.94 -0.88 5.31
N PRO A 83 11.68 0.16 4.86
CA PRO A 83 13.13 0.13 4.89
C PRO A 83 13.63 0.13 6.34
N TRP A 84 14.65 -0.68 6.64
CA TRP A 84 15.19 -0.82 8.00
C TRP A 84 15.71 0.51 8.57
N TRP A 85 16.21 1.41 7.72
CA TRP A 85 16.70 2.74 8.12
C TRP A 85 15.56 3.70 8.52
N TRP A 86 14.28 3.40 8.24
CA TRP A 86 13.14 4.17 8.76
C TRP A 86 12.89 3.91 10.24
N VAL A 87 13.15 2.69 10.71
CA VAL A 87 12.84 2.27 12.08
C VAL A 87 13.99 2.48 13.06
N GLY A 88 15.18 2.86 12.58
CA GLY A 88 16.35 3.14 13.42
C GLY A 88 16.84 1.95 14.25
N ARG A 89 16.30 0.75 14.02
CA ARG A 89 16.67 -0.52 14.65
C ARG A 89 17.11 -1.47 13.54
N ARG A 90 18.14 -2.29 13.81
CA ARG A 90 18.55 -3.38 12.90
C ARG A 90 17.32 -4.20 12.47
N PRO A 91 17.35 -4.83 11.27
CA PRO A 91 16.23 -5.62 10.79
C PRO A 91 15.93 -6.75 11.78
N CYS A 92 14.92 -6.56 12.61
CA CYS A 92 14.27 -7.65 13.33
C CYS A 92 13.39 -8.33 12.28
N ASN A 93 13.62 -9.62 12.05
CA ASN A 93 12.92 -10.48 11.08
C ASN A 93 11.47 -10.03 10.82
N GLY A 94 11.23 -9.40 9.69
CA GLY A 94 9.92 -8.90 9.27
C GLY A 94 9.94 -7.41 8.92
N SER A 95 10.40 -7.06 7.73
CA SER A 95 10.04 -5.77 7.14
C SER A 95 8.50 -5.72 7.06
N ALA A 96 7.89 -4.79 7.81
CA ALA A 96 6.44 -4.59 7.75
C ALA A 96 6.08 -4.18 6.31
N ILE A 97 5.07 -4.84 5.74
CA ILE A 97 4.48 -4.40 4.48
C ILE A 97 3.67 -3.16 4.80
N ILE A 98 3.96 -2.04 4.15
CA ILE A 98 3.18 -0.82 4.27
C ILE A 98 2.35 -0.67 3.01
N GLY A 99 1.04 -0.54 3.15
CA GLY A 99 0.15 -0.11 2.07
C GLY A 99 0.05 1.41 2.02
N ILE A 100 -0.11 1.99 0.83
CA ILE A 100 -0.49 3.39 0.65
C ILE A 100 -1.83 3.42 -0.07
N GLU A 101 -2.74 4.22 0.47
CA GLU A 101 -4.03 4.52 -0.12
C GLU A 101 -4.16 6.02 -0.32
N VAL A 102 -4.45 6.45 -1.54
CA VAL A 102 -4.68 7.85 -1.88
C VAL A 102 -6.16 8.18 -1.81
N LYS A 103 -6.49 9.30 -1.17
CA LYS A 103 -7.86 9.83 -1.16
C LYS A 103 -7.89 11.31 -1.50
N ARG A 104 -8.86 11.70 -2.34
CA ARG A 104 -9.07 13.14 -2.66
C ARG A 104 -9.42 13.98 -1.43
N ARG A 105 -10.07 13.38 -0.43
CA ARG A 105 -10.43 13.99 0.87
C ARG A 105 -10.39 12.92 1.95
N VAL A 106 -10.22 13.34 3.20
CA VAL A 106 -10.42 12.48 4.40
C VAL A 106 -11.92 12.15 4.48
N ILE A 107 -12.36 11.15 3.74
CA ILE A 107 -13.75 10.69 3.82
C ILE A 107 -13.81 9.63 4.92
N GLU A 108 -14.59 9.88 5.97
CA GLU A 108 -14.88 8.90 7.03
C GLU A 108 -15.79 7.76 6.53
N HIS A 109 -15.33 6.99 5.55
CA HIS A 109 -16.07 5.82 5.11
C HIS A 109 -15.90 4.69 6.12
N LYS A 110 -16.99 4.31 6.81
CA LYS A 110 -17.04 3.14 7.69
C LYS A 110 -16.48 1.88 7.04
N VAL A 111 -16.71 1.72 5.73
CA VAL A 111 -16.18 0.58 4.94
C VAL A 111 -14.65 0.62 4.85
N MET A 112 -14.08 1.80 4.56
CA MET A 112 -12.63 1.98 4.47
C MET A 112 -11.95 1.75 5.82
N ARG A 113 -12.54 2.25 6.92
CA ARG A 113 -12.03 1.98 8.27
C ARG A 113 -11.98 0.49 8.58
N LYS A 114 -13.03 -0.26 8.22
CA LYS A 114 -13.05 -1.72 8.41
C LYS A 114 -12.00 -2.43 7.57
N SER A 115 -11.81 -2.03 6.31
CA SER A 115 -10.77 -2.61 5.45
C SER A 115 -9.35 -2.31 5.94
N ILE A 116 -9.11 -1.09 6.45
CA ILE A 116 -7.82 -0.69 7.02
C ILE A 116 -7.56 -1.45 8.31
N ALA A 117 -8.53 -1.48 9.23
CA ALA A 117 -8.41 -2.24 10.46
C ALA A 117 -8.15 -3.72 10.18
N LEU A 118 -8.80 -4.28 9.15
CA LEU A 118 -8.53 -5.62 8.67
C LEU A 118 -7.06 -5.76 8.23
N CYS A 119 -6.54 -4.90 7.36
CA CYS A 119 -5.14 -4.93 6.94
C CYS A 119 -4.17 -4.82 8.13
N GLU A 120 -4.44 -3.93 9.08
CA GLU A 120 -3.62 -3.73 10.27
C GLU A 120 -3.60 -4.94 11.20
N ARG A 121 -4.74 -5.65 11.38
CA ARG A 121 -4.80 -6.91 12.13
C ARG A 121 -3.92 -8.00 11.51
N HIS A 122 -3.75 -7.96 10.20
CA HIS A 122 -2.87 -8.85 9.43
C HIS A 122 -1.44 -8.31 9.29
N GLY A 123 -1.05 -7.31 10.07
CA GLY A 123 0.31 -6.77 10.09
C GLY A 123 0.68 -5.90 8.89
N ILE A 124 -0.32 -5.41 8.14
CA ILE A 124 -0.14 -4.47 7.03
C ILE A 124 -0.64 -3.08 7.47
N PRO A 125 0.21 -2.23 8.05
CA PRO A 125 -0.11 -0.82 8.25
C PRO A 125 -0.45 -0.12 6.93
N ILE A 126 -1.49 0.73 6.96
CA ILE A 126 -1.91 1.53 5.79
C ILE A 126 -1.63 3.02 6.04
N LEU A 127 -0.89 3.63 5.12
CA LEU A 127 -0.73 5.08 4.98
C LEU A 127 -1.86 5.62 4.14
N ILE A 128 -2.75 6.43 4.72
CA ILE A 128 -3.70 7.21 3.91
C ILE A 128 -3.08 8.56 3.63
N LEU A 129 -3.01 8.93 2.35
CA LEU A 129 -2.52 10.23 1.91
C LEU A 129 -3.61 10.99 1.17
N THR A 130 -3.80 12.25 1.54
CA THR A 130 -4.63 13.17 0.78
C THR A 130 -3.85 13.93 -0.29
N GLY A 131 -4.53 14.62 -1.20
CA GLY A 131 -3.85 15.50 -2.15
C GLY A 131 -3.00 16.60 -1.47
N GLU A 132 -3.45 17.11 -0.32
CA GLU A 132 -2.71 18.09 0.49
C GLU A 132 -1.45 17.47 1.10
N ASP A 133 -1.55 16.24 1.64
CA ASP A 133 -0.40 15.49 2.14
C ASP A 133 0.63 15.26 1.03
N LEU A 134 0.17 14.90 -0.17
CA LEU A 134 1.05 14.65 -1.31
C LEU A 134 1.80 15.91 -1.73
N ALA A 135 1.12 17.07 -1.78
CA ALA A 135 1.79 18.34 -2.07
C ALA A 135 2.90 18.63 -1.04
N TYR A 136 2.60 18.44 0.26
CA TYR A 136 3.57 18.61 1.34
C TYR A 136 4.76 17.65 1.20
N TYR A 137 4.53 16.36 1.00
CA TYR A 137 5.60 15.36 0.92
C TYR A 137 6.41 15.46 -0.38
N GLN A 138 5.79 15.91 -1.46
CA GLN A 138 6.48 16.22 -2.71
C GLN A 138 7.51 17.33 -2.52
N GLU A 139 7.14 18.41 -1.82
CA GLU A 139 8.07 19.50 -1.46
C GLU A 139 9.21 18.99 -0.57
N LYS A 140 8.91 18.13 0.42
CA LYS A 140 9.93 17.50 1.27
C LYS A 140 10.78 16.46 0.54
N GLY A 141 10.34 15.97 -0.61
CA GLY A 141 10.98 14.91 -1.37
C GLY A 141 11.02 13.56 -0.66
N ARG A 142 10.14 13.33 0.32
CA ARG A 142 10.05 12.07 1.08
C ARG A 142 8.67 11.84 1.68
N LEU A 143 8.24 10.58 1.75
CA LEU A 143 7.05 10.12 2.47
C LEU A 143 7.27 10.12 4.00
N PRO A 144 6.20 10.12 4.81
CA PRO A 144 6.33 10.08 6.27
C PRO A 144 6.92 8.75 6.74
N LEU A 145 7.80 8.81 7.75
CA LEU A 145 8.51 7.64 8.31
C LEU A 145 7.61 6.69 9.12
N LYS A 146 6.41 7.15 9.49
CA LYS A 146 5.41 6.37 10.23
C LYS A 146 4.06 6.55 9.55
N PRO A 147 3.22 5.49 9.50
CA PRO A 147 1.79 5.65 9.30
C PRO A 147 1.28 6.75 10.23
N ILE A 148 0.71 7.81 9.67
CA ILE A 148 0.01 8.81 10.47
C ILE A 148 -1.21 8.07 11.02
N ARG A 149 -1.09 7.55 12.25
CA ARG A 149 -2.20 6.92 12.96
C ARG A 149 -3.31 7.94 13.09
N ALA A 150 -4.34 7.81 12.27
CA ALA A 150 -5.58 8.60 12.38
C ALA A 150 -6.85 7.76 12.28
N TYR A 151 -6.76 6.43 12.11
CA TYR A 151 -7.97 5.60 11.92
C TYR A 151 -8.11 4.41 12.87
N SER A 152 -7.05 3.98 13.54
CA SER A 152 -7.07 2.82 14.45
C SER A 152 -7.37 3.18 15.92
N ALA A 153 -7.61 4.46 16.21
CA ALA A 153 -7.93 4.96 17.54
C ALA A 153 -9.42 5.34 17.63
N ALA A 154 -10.27 4.32 17.64
CA ALA A 154 -11.67 4.38 18.09
C ALA A 154 -12.10 2.99 18.56
#